data_AF-A0A835QNK2-F1
#
_entry.id   AF-A0A835QNK2-F1
#
_cell.length_a   1.000
_cell.length_b   1.000
_cell.length_c   1.000
_cell.angle_alpha   90.00
_cell.angle_beta   90.00
_cell.angle_gamma   90.00
#
_symmetry.space_group_name_H-M   'P 1'
#
loop_
_entity.id
_entity.type
_entity.pdbx_description
1 polymer ?
#
loop_
_entity_poly.entity_id
_entity_poly.type
_entity_poly.pdbx_seq_one_letter_code
_entity_poly.pdbx_strand_id
1 'polypeptide(L)'
;MTELLIHAHLTRAAAELYSVLHKDYRRMLEVAPRLLEELMKIAVKPRSPHGHGWLKPAVGVLQLAQCITQAVPLSARKASGGIAPFLQLPHLNETKVKKIVPKKVCSLGEFRGLSMEERKDLLTEIAGLSAAESQDVESVLEMIPSVEVEITCVTEGEKCIHEGDLVTVYAWIILQRNNGLKTALPHAPYYPFHKEENYWFLLADSVTNKVWMSRKVSFMDEASAISAASIAMKEANESLGFSSKDVDAAVRAAIGKVKSGSRLVMGTFRAPREGKYNLIAYCFCDSWIGCDVERAVKLEVLKGNRAGKRGWAVEERALGKEDVEEGEEEDVIQEGDDHASDYSDECE
;
A
#
# COMPACT_ATOMS: atom_id res chain seq x y z
N MET A 1 13.42 -5.75 -25.36
CA MET A 1 12.43 -6.65 -26.02
C MET A 1 11.25 -6.93 -25.10
N THR A 2 11.48 -7.35 -23.84
CA THR A 2 10.42 -7.59 -22.84
C THR A 2 9.55 -6.35 -22.57
N GLU A 3 10.16 -5.17 -22.38
CA GLU A 3 9.42 -3.91 -22.17
C GLU A 3 8.38 -3.62 -23.28
N LEU A 4 8.72 -3.91 -24.54
CA LEU A 4 7.81 -3.72 -25.68
C LEU A 4 6.62 -4.68 -25.66
N LEU A 5 6.78 -5.89 -25.10
CA LEU A 5 5.69 -6.85 -24.93
C LEU A 5 4.70 -6.40 -23.85
N ILE A 6 5.19 -5.82 -22.74
CA ILE A 6 4.33 -5.15 -21.76
C ILE A 6 3.67 -3.93 -22.41
N HIS A 7 4.40 -3.14 -23.18
CA HIS A 7 3.82 -1.98 -23.85
C HIS A 7 2.67 -2.39 -24.80
N ALA A 8 2.87 -3.42 -25.63
CA ALA A 8 1.84 -3.99 -26.49
C ALA A 8 0.64 -4.52 -25.70
N HIS A 9 0.86 -5.08 -24.51
CA HIS A 9 -0.22 -5.45 -23.59
C HIS A 9 -1.04 -4.24 -23.15
N LEU A 10 -0.36 -3.21 -22.64
CA LEU A 10 -0.99 -2.02 -22.09
C LEU A 10 -1.76 -1.23 -23.14
N THR A 11 -1.35 -1.28 -24.42
CA THR A 11 -2.04 -0.67 -25.55
C THR A 11 -3.05 -1.59 -26.24
N ARG A 12 -3.23 -2.83 -25.75
CA ARG A 12 -4.10 -3.87 -26.32
C ARG A 12 -3.74 -4.28 -27.75
N ALA A 13 -2.51 -4.04 -28.17
CA ALA A 13 -1.95 -4.41 -29.48
C ALA A 13 -1.37 -5.85 -29.48
N ALA A 14 -1.67 -6.67 -28.47
CA ALA A 14 -1.10 -8.02 -28.35
C ALA A 14 -1.45 -8.93 -29.54
N ALA A 15 -2.57 -8.68 -30.23
CA ALA A 15 -2.97 -9.43 -31.43
C ALA A 15 -2.11 -9.09 -32.67
N GLU A 16 -1.39 -7.97 -32.65
CA GLU A 16 -0.49 -7.53 -33.73
C GLU A 16 0.92 -8.11 -33.58
N LEU A 17 1.19 -8.81 -32.48
CA LEU A 17 2.47 -9.46 -32.24
C LEU A 17 2.67 -10.64 -33.19
N TYR A 18 3.91 -10.81 -33.67
CA TYR A 18 4.29 -12.02 -34.39
C TYR A 18 4.06 -13.25 -33.51
N SER A 19 3.59 -14.34 -34.13
CA SER A 19 3.20 -15.58 -33.44
C SER A 19 4.29 -16.13 -32.51
N VAL A 20 5.55 -15.97 -32.91
CA VAL A 20 6.74 -16.40 -32.16
C VAL A 20 6.87 -15.69 -30.80
N LEU A 21 6.41 -14.45 -30.68
CA LEU A 21 6.49 -13.63 -29.47
C LEU A 21 5.34 -13.89 -28.48
N HIS A 22 4.28 -14.58 -28.88
CA HIS A 22 3.13 -14.81 -27.99
C HIS A 22 3.48 -15.64 -26.75
N LYS A 23 4.41 -16.60 -26.89
CA LYS A 23 4.87 -17.41 -25.76
C LYS A 23 5.56 -16.54 -24.71
N ASP A 24 6.44 -15.64 -25.15
CA ASP A 24 7.17 -14.72 -24.27
C ASP A 24 6.23 -13.69 -23.64
N TYR A 25 5.31 -13.15 -24.43
CA TYR A 25 4.23 -12.26 -23.96
C TYR A 25 3.42 -12.90 -22.84
N ARG A 26 2.92 -14.12 -23.04
CA ARG A 26 2.16 -14.85 -22.00
C ARG A 26 3.01 -15.09 -20.76
N ARG A 27 4.25 -15.55 -20.93
CA ARG A 27 5.15 -15.82 -19.81
C ARG A 27 5.43 -14.56 -18.99
N MET A 28 5.59 -13.42 -19.64
CA MET A 28 5.78 -12.14 -18.96
C MET A 28 4.59 -11.74 -18.10
N LEU A 29 3.36 -11.84 -18.65
CA LEU A 29 2.15 -11.53 -17.90
C LEU A 29 1.92 -12.48 -16.74
N GLU A 30 2.27 -13.77 -16.89
CA GLU A 30 2.16 -14.76 -15.82
C GLU A 30 3.08 -14.44 -14.63
N VAL A 31 4.29 -13.95 -14.92
CA VAL A 31 5.33 -13.69 -13.90
C VAL A 31 5.19 -12.29 -13.28
N ALA A 32 4.60 -11.33 -14.01
CA ALA A 32 4.52 -9.93 -13.59
C ALA A 32 3.90 -9.69 -12.20
N PRO A 33 2.76 -10.31 -11.80
CA PRO A 33 2.18 -10.08 -10.49
C PRO A 33 3.13 -10.40 -9.34
N ARG A 34 3.86 -11.53 -9.45
CA ARG A 34 4.84 -11.94 -8.44
C ARG A 34 5.98 -10.94 -8.34
N LEU A 35 6.52 -10.47 -9.46
CA LEU A 35 7.60 -9.49 -9.46
C LEU A 35 7.14 -8.15 -8.88
N LEU A 36 5.93 -7.69 -9.22
CA LEU A 36 5.36 -6.47 -8.67
C LEU A 36 5.12 -6.57 -7.17
N GLU A 37 4.67 -7.72 -6.67
CA GLU A 37 4.54 -7.94 -5.23
C GLU A 37 5.90 -7.87 -4.51
N GLU A 38 6.96 -8.45 -5.06
CA GLU A 38 8.30 -8.34 -4.48
C GLU A 38 8.85 -6.91 -4.55
N LEU A 39 8.61 -6.19 -5.66
CA LEU A 39 8.95 -4.76 -5.76
C LEU A 39 8.20 -3.92 -4.73
N MET A 40 6.93 -4.25 -4.48
CA MET A 40 6.13 -3.58 -3.44
C MET A 40 6.74 -3.80 -2.06
N LYS A 41 7.12 -5.04 -1.72
CA LYS A 41 7.80 -5.37 -0.46
C LYS A 41 9.12 -4.60 -0.31
N ILE A 42 9.91 -4.47 -1.38
CA ILE A 42 11.16 -3.68 -1.39
C ILE A 42 10.88 -2.19 -1.19
N ALA A 43 9.83 -1.66 -1.83
CA ALA A 43 9.47 -0.25 -1.73
C ALA A 43 9.08 0.13 -0.30
N VAL A 44 8.23 -0.67 0.35
CA VAL A 44 7.71 -0.39 1.69
C VAL A 44 8.63 -0.82 2.84
N LYS A 45 9.69 -1.59 2.55
CA LYS A 45 10.63 -2.07 3.58
C LYS A 45 11.27 -0.90 4.34
N PRO A 46 11.18 -0.89 5.68
CA PRO A 46 11.93 0.04 6.51
C PRO A 46 13.45 -0.10 6.28
N ARG A 47 14.17 1.03 6.26
CA ARG A 47 15.63 1.09 6.05
C ARG A 47 16.31 1.57 7.34
N SER A 48 17.52 1.15 7.69
CA SER A 48 18.19 1.64 8.92
C SER A 48 18.70 3.09 8.72
N PRO A 49 18.82 3.95 9.77
CA PRO A 49 18.52 3.74 11.19
C PRO A 49 17.14 4.22 11.68
N HIS A 50 16.39 4.96 10.86
CA HIS A 50 15.04 5.46 11.19
C HIS A 50 14.04 5.22 10.04
N GLY A 51 14.42 4.39 9.08
CA GLY A 51 13.96 4.49 7.71
C GLY A 51 12.62 3.83 7.51
N HIS A 52 11.76 4.65 6.95
CA HIS A 52 10.46 4.29 6.44
C HIS A 52 10.59 3.70 5.04
N GLY A 53 9.52 3.07 4.56
CA GLY A 53 9.39 2.74 3.14
C GLY A 53 9.24 4.01 2.27
N TRP A 54 9.30 3.84 0.96
CA TRP A 54 9.10 4.94 0.01
C TRP A 54 7.70 4.90 -0.59
N LEU A 55 6.93 5.97 -0.39
CA LEU A 55 5.53 6.02 -0.82
C LEU A 55 5.40 6.07 -2.36
N LYS A 56 6.08 7.00 -3.04
CA LYS A 56 6.03 7.15 -4.50
C LYS A 56 6.38 5.87 -5.27
N PRO A 57 7.48 5.14 -4.95
CA PRO A 57 7.75 3.84 -5.54
C PRO A 57 6.64 2.81 -5.26
N ALA A 58 6.12 2.74 -4.04
CA ALA A 58 5.04 1.83 -3.68
C ALA A 58 3.77 2.10 -4.50
N VAL A 59 3.38 3.38 -4.62
CA VAL A 59 2.25 3.81 -5.47
C VAL A 59 2.50 3.47 -6.94
N GLY A 60 3.71 3.71 -7.45
CA GLY A 60 4.06 3.39 -8.84
C GLY A 60 3.95 1.89 -9.16
N VAL A 61 4.38 1.03 -8.24
CA VAL A 61 4.24 -0.43 -8.36
C VAL A 61 2.77 -0.85 -8.42
N LEU A 62 1.93 -0.29 -7.55
CA LEU A 62 0.49 -0.57 -7.53
C LEU A 62 -0.22 -0.08 -8.80
N GLN A 63 0.12 1.13 -9.27
CA GLN A 63 -0.42 1.66 -10.52
C GLN A 63 -0.05 0.79 -11.73
N LEU A 64 1.18 0.27 -11.77
CA LEU A 64 1.62 -0.68 -12.79
C LEU A 64 0.86 -2.01 -12.70
N ALA A 65 0.65 -2.54 -11.49
CA ALA A 65 -0.13 -3.76 -11.27
C ALA A 65 -1.56 -3.63 -11.79
N GLN A 66 -2.24 -2.54 -11.45
CA GLN A 66 -3.57 -2.22 -11.94
C GLN A 66 -3.61 -2.06 -13.47
N CYS A 67 -2.62 -1.37 -14.06
CA CYS A 67 -2.52 -1.17 -15.51
C CYS A 67 -2.28 -2.46 -16.28
N ILE A 68 -1.43 -3.36 -15.76
CA ILE A 68 -1.23 -4.70 -16.33
C ILE A 68 -2.49 -5.53 -16.18
N THR A 69 -3.16 -5.50 -15.04
CA THR A 69 -4.41 -6.27 -14.85
C THR A 69 -5.51 -5.81 -15.82
N GLN A 70 -5.68 -4.49 -16.00
CA GLN A 70 -6.76 -3.92 -16.82
C GLN A 70 -6.38 -3.69 -18.30
N ALA A 71 -5.13 -3.99 -18.69
CA ALA A 71 -4.56 -3.62 -19.98
C ALA A 71 -4.86 -2.17 -20.36
N VAL A 72 -4.38 -1.23 -19.52
CA VAL A 72 -4.56 0.22 -19.69
C VAL A 72 -3.20 0.91 -19.74
N PRO A 73 -2.93 1.83 -20.69
CA PRO A 73 -1.66 2.53 -20.77
C PRO A 73 -1.37 3.37 -19.52
N LEU A 74 -0.12 3.36 -19.06
CA LEU A 74 0.32 4.23 -17.96
C LEU A 74 0.13 5.72 -18.27
N SER A 75 0.30 6.12 -19.53
CA SER A 75 0.08 7.50 -20.01
C SER A 75 -1.37 7.98 -19.87
N ALA A 76 -2.34 7.05 -19.78
CA ALA A 76 -3.74 7.38 -19.55
C ALA A 76 -4.02 7.76 -18.08
N ARG A 77 -3.07 7.48 -17.17
CA ARG A 77 -3.12 7.96 -15.79
C ARG A 77 -2.67 9.41 -15.73
N LYS A 78 -3.44 10.21 -15.00
CA LYS A 78 -3.09 11.58 -14.62
C LYS A 78 -3.32 11.73 -13.13
N ALA A 79 -2.55 12.61 -12.49
CA ALA A 79 -2.62 12.83 -11.04
C ALA A 79 -4.01 13.33 -10.56
N SER A 80 -4.80 13.94 -11.44
CA SER A 80 -6.07 14.60 -11.10
C SER A 80 -7.30 14.02 -11.81
N GLY A 81 -7.35 12.69 -12.00
CA GLY A 81 -8.45 12.04 -12.72
C GLY A 81 -8.16 11.94 -14.22
N GLY A 82 -7.50 10.84 -14.61
CA GLY A 82 -7.25 10.49 -16.00
C GLY A 82 -8.40 9.70 -16.63
N ILE A 83 -8.26 9.38 -17.92
CA ILE A 83 -9.22 8.51 -18.63
C ILE A 83 -9.04 7.02 -18.28
N ALA A 84 -7.94 6.66 -17.61
CA ALA A 84 -7.60 5.27 -17.28
C ALA A 84 -8.72 4.47 -16.56
N PRO A 85 -9.43 5.01 -15.55
CA PRO A 85 -10.57 4.32 -14.92
C PRO A 85 -11.72 4.00 -15.88
N PHE A 86 -11.89 4.77 -16.96
CA PHE A 86 -12.92 4.48 -17.97
C PHE A 86 -12.45 3.46 -19.00
N LEU A 87 -11.15 3.43 -19.31
CA LEU A 87 -10.60 2.47 -20.27
C LEU A 87 -10.71 1.03 -19.78
N GLN A 88 -10.81 0.79 -18.48
CA GLN A 88 -11.04 -0.57 -17.93
C GLN A 88 -12.45 -1.12 -18.21
N LEU A 89 -13.40 -0.24 -18.55
CA LEU A 89 -14.78 -0.63 -18.87
C LEU A 89 -14.86 -1.22 -20.29
N PRO A 90 -15.80 -2.16 -20.53
CA PRO A 90 -15.99 -2.74 -21.85
C PRO A 90 -16.45 -1.68 -22.85
N HIS A 91 -16.15 -1.91 -24.13
CA HIS A 91 -16.60 -1.08 -25.28
C HIS A 91 -16.16 0.39 -25.28
N LEU A 92 -15.38 0.82 -24.28
CA LEU A 92 -14.85 2.16 -24.14
C LEU A 92 -13.39 2.23 -24.57
N ASN A 93 -13.08 3.27 -25.35
CA ASN A 93 -11.74 3.61 -25.81
C ASN A 93 -11.52 5.11 -25.61
N GLU A 94 -10.31 5.60 -25.91
CA GLU A 94 -9.99 7.00 -25.66
C GLU A 94 -10.91 7.99 -26.39
N THR A 95 -11.33 7.68 -27.62
CA THR A 95 -12.15 8.58 -28.43
C THR A 95 -13.56 8.70 -27.86
N LYS A 96 -14.14 7.59 -27.40
CA LYS A 96 -15.44 7.56 -26.71
C LYS A 96 -15.38 8.28 -25.36
N VAL A 97 -14.37 8.00 -24.54
CA VAL A 97 -14.22 8.63 -23.21
C VAL A 97 -14.03 10.14 -23.31
N LYS A 98 -13.26 10.62 -24.30
CA LYS A 98 -13.07 12.07 -24.57
C LYS A 98 -14.38 12.79 -24.94
N LYS A 99 -15.44 12.08 -25.37
CA LYS A 99 -16.78 12.67 -25.59
C LYS A 99 -17.60 12.75 -24.30
N ILE A 100 -17.45 11.78 -23.39
CA ILE A 100 -18.21 11.68 -22.13
C ILE A 100 -17.67 12.68 -21.10
N VAL A 101 -16.36 12.66 -20.85
CA VAL A 101 -15.72 13.41 -19.75
C VAL A 101 -16.04 14.92 -19.76
N PRO A 102 -15.97 15.63 -20.89
CA PRO A 102 -16.22 17.08 -20.91
C PRO A 102 -17.68 17.49 -20.62
N LYS A 103 -18.64 16.56 -20.70
CA LYS A 103 -20.07 16.90 -20.70
C LYS A 103 -20.74 16.90 -19.32
N LYS A 104 -20.08 16.39 -18.26
CA LYS A 104 -20.58 16.40 -16.86
C LYS A 104 -19.73 15.59 -15.86
N VAL A 105 -18.70 14.87 -16.30
CA VAL A 105 -18.08 13.81 -15.49
C VAL A 105 -16.56 13.91 -15.55
N CYS A 106 -15.93 14.31 -14.45
CA CYS A 106 -14.47 14.40 -14.34
C CYS A 106 -13.83 13.11 -13.85
N SER A 107 -14.60 12.21 -13.23
CA SER A 107 -14.11 10.98 -12.61
C SER A 107 -15.08 9.79 -12.76
N LEU A 108 -14.56 8.56 -12.66
CA LEU A 108 -15.41 7.37 -12.63
C LEU A 108 -16.36 7.36 -11.41
N GLY A 109 -15.96 7.98 -10.30
CA GLY A 109 -16.82 8.15 -9.12
C GLY A 109 -18.04 9.01 -9.43
N GLU A 110 -17.85 10.16 -10.09
CA GLU A 110 -18.96 10.99 -10.57
C GLU A 110 -19.84 10.26 -11.57
N PHE A 111 -19.23 9.50 -12.50
CA PHE A 111 -19.99 8.68 -13.45
C PHE A 111 -20.90 7.69 -12.73
N ARG A 112 -20.37 6.99 -11.73
CA ARG A 112 -21.13 6.03 -10.91
C ARG A 112 -22.24 6.69 -10.09
N GLY A 113 -22.09 7.97 -9.75
CA GLY A 113 -23.07 8.75 -9.00
C GLY A 113 -24.26 9.25 -9.82
N LEU A 114 -24.18 9.21 -11.14
CA LEU A 114 -25.31 9.54 -12.03
C LEU A 114 -26.42 8.48 -11.95
N SER A 115 -27.64 8.88 -12.34
CA SER A 115 -28.74 7.92 -12.47
C SER A 115 -28.46 6.91 -13.59
N MET A 116 -29.13 5.76 -13.54
CA MET A 116 -28.99 4.73 -14.59
C MET A 116 -29.41 5.27 -15.96
N GLU A 117 -30.43 6.11 -16.02
CA GLU A 117 -30.90 6.76 -17.25
C GLU A 117 -29.85 7.75 -17.78
N GLU A 118 -29.30 8.62 -16.92
CA GLU A 118 -28.27 9.57 -17.33
C GLU A 118 -27.00 8.87 -17.85
N ARG A 119 -26.58 7.77 -17.19
CA ARG A 119 -25.45 6.97 -17.69
C ARG A 119 -25.76 6.33 -19.04
N LYS A 120 -26.94 5.75 -19.20
CA LYS A 120 -27.38 5.14 -20.45
C LYS A 120 -27.36 6.16 -21.59
N ASP A 121 -27.93 7.35 -21.39
CA ASP A 121 -27.95 8.40 -22.40
C ASP A 121 -26.53 8.87 -22.78
N LEU A 122 -25.62 8.99 -21.80
CA LEU A 122 -24.21 9.30 -22.07
C LEU A 122 -23.52 8.20 -22.88
N LEU A 123 -23.80 6.93 -22.58
CA LEU A 123 -23.20 5.79 -23.28
C LEU A 123 -23.75 5.63 -24.68
N THR A 124 -25.07 5.74 -24.89
CA THR A 124 -25.71 5.55 -26.18
C THR A 124 -25.63 6.79 -27.06
N GLU A 125 -26.18 7.92 -26.61
CA GLU A 125 -26.35 9.12 -27.45
C GLU A 125 -25.03 9.87 -27.68
N ILE A 126 -24.12 9.87 -26.70
CA ILE A 126 -22.86 10.62 -26.78
C ILE A 126 -21.70 9.73 -27.22
N ALA A 127 -21.52 8.58 -26.58
CA ALA A 127 -20.43 7.67 -26.89
C ALA A 127 -20.73 6.69 -28.04
N GLY A 128 -21.99 6.60 -28.47
CA GLY A 128 -22.39 5.78 -29.62
C GLY A 128 -22.34 4.29 -29.35
N LEU A 129 -22.57 3.86 -28.11
CA LEU A 129 -22.72 2.45 -27.77
C LEU A 129 -24.15 1.99 -28.09
N SER A 130 -24.30 0.72 -28.48
CA SER A 130 -25.58 0.04 -28.52
C SER A 130 -26.14 -0.18 -27.10
N ALA A 131 -27.44 -0.47 -27.00
CA ALA A 131 -28.07 -0.78 -25.72
C ALA A 131 -27.44 -1.99 -25.01
N ALA A 132 -27.00 -3.00 -25.77
CA ALA A 132 -26.31 -4.18 -25.24
C ALA A 132 -24.92 -3.81 -24.69
N GLU A 133 -24.13 -3.04 -25.44
CA GLU A 133 -22.81 -2.58 -24.98
C GLU A 133 -22.94 -1.66 -23.75
N SER A 134 -23.98 -0.83 -23.68
CA SER A 134 -24.26 -0.02 -22.48
C SER A 134 -24.58 -0.91 -21.27
N GLN A 135 -25.32 -2.01 -21.47
CA GLN A 135 -25.64 -2.94 -20.40
C GLN A 135 -24.39 -3.68 -19.89
N ASP A 136 -23.48 -4.06 -20.80
CA ASP A 136 -22.19 -4.66 -20.41
C ASP A 136 -21.37 -3.72 -19.51
N VAL A 137 -21.37 -2.42 -19.83
CA VAL A 137 -20.72 -1.39 -19.00
C VAL A 137 -21.34 -1.34 -17.61
N GLU A 138 -22.68 -1.33 -17.52
CA GLU A 138 -23.41 -1.32 -16.23
C GLU A 138 -23.08 -2.55 -15.38
N SER A 139 -23.08 -3.74 -15.97
CA SER A 139 -22.71 -4.97 -15.27
C SER A 139 -21.29 -4.92 -14.72
N VAL A 140 -20.34 -4.32 -15.44
CA VAL A 140 -18.98 -4.13 -14.93
C VAL A 140 -18.92 -3.08 -13.82
N LEU A 141 -19.65 -1.97 -13.93
CA LEU A 141 -19.71 -0.93 -12.88
C LEU A 141 -20.21 -1.49 -11.54
N GLU A 142 -21.15 -2.45 -11.57
CA GLU A 142 -21.65 -3.11 -10.36
C GLU A 142 -20.59 -3.97 -9.65
N MET A 143 -19.62 -4.49 -10.40
CA MET A 143 -18.50 -5.28 -9.87
C MET A 143 -17.37 -4.43 -9.28
N ILE A 144 -17.27 -3.15 -9.65
CA ILE A 144 -16.20 -2.26 -9.19
C ILE A 144 -16.37 -1.99 -7.67
N PRO A 145 -15.36 -2.30 -6.85
CA PRO A 145 -15.43 -2.11 -5.41
C PRO A 145 -15.51 -0.61 -5.05
N SER A 146 -16.23 -0.32 -3.97
CA SER A 146 -16.14 0.92 -3.20
C SER A 146 -15.47 0.57 -1.89
N VAL A 147 -14.38 1.28 -1.56
CA VAL A 147 -13.58 1.02 -0.37
C VAL A 147 -13.74 2.18 0.60
N GLU A 148 -13.69 1.88 1.89
CA GLU A 148 -13.58 2.86 2.96
C GLU A 148 -12.54 2.39 3.98
N VAL A 149 -11.90 3.34 4.66
CA VAL A 149 -10.89 3.08 5.69
C VAL A 149 -11.30 3.78 6.98
N GLU A 150 -11.62 2.99 8.00
CA GLU A 150 -11.74 3.48 9.38
C GLU A 150 -10.44 3.15 10.11
N ILE A 151 -9.78 4.15 10.71
CA ILE A 151 -8.48 3.94 11.37
C ILE A 151 -8.44 4.60 12.75
N THR A 152 -7.88 3.88 13.71
CA THR A 152 -7.56 4.36 15.05
C THR A 152 -6.11 4.04 15.40
N CYS A 153 -5.47 4.94 16.14
CA CYS A 153 -4.12 4.79 16.67
C CYS A 153 -4.20 4.88 18.19
N VAL A 154 -3.66 3.88 18.88
CA VAL A 154 -3.73 3.79 20.35
C VAL A 154 -2.37 3.38 20.92
N THR A 155 -2.12 3.75 22.17
CA THR A 155 -0.99 3.29 22.99
C THR A 155 -1.53 2.50 24.17
N GLU A 156 -0.78 1.51 24.65
CA GLU A 156 -1.21 0.69 25.78
C GLU A 156 -1.20 1.53 27.07
N GLY A 157 -2.33 1.56 27.79
CA GLY A 157 -2.44 2.20 29.10
C GLY A 157 -2.43 3.73 29.12
N GLU A 158 -2.22 4.39 27.98
CA GLU A 158 -2.13 5.85 27.90
C GLU A 158 -3.22 6.46 27.01
N LYS A 159 -3.75 7.63 27.42
CA LYS A 159 -4.73 8.38 26.63
C LYS A 159 -4.09 9.24 25.54
N CYS A 160 -2.79 9.50 25.67
CA CYS A 160 -2.02 10.34 24.78
C CYS A 160 -0.83 9.55 24.27
N ILE A 161 -0.32 9.94 23.11
CA ILE A 161 0.86 9.32 22.50
C ILE A 161 2.05 10.21 22.81
N HIS A 162 3.05 9.67 23.48
CA HIS A 162 4.31 10.35 23.77
C HIS A 162 5.42 9.90 22.82
N GLU A 163 6.45 10.73 22.68
CA GLU A 163 7.63 10.40 21.91
C GLU A 163 8.25 9.08 22.38
N GLY A 164 8.46 8.17 21.44
CA GLY A 164 9.05 6.87 21.69
C GLY A 164 8.06 5.75 22.03
N ASP A 165 6.78 6.04 22.22
CA ASP A 165 5.76 5.02 22.51
C ASP A 165 5.59 4.04 21.35
N LEU A 166 5.21 2.80 21.67
CA LEU A 166 4.78 1.84 20.67
C LEU A 166 3.29 2.10 20.36
N VAL A 167 3.02 2.69 19.21
CA VAL A 167 1.66 2.97 18.75
C VAL A 167 1.12 1.76 18.00
N THR A 168 -0.04 1.28 18.41
CA THR A 168 -0.80 0.23 17.72
C THR A 168 -1.87 0.86 16.83
N VAL A 169 -1.87 0.47 15.56
CA VAL A 169 -2.83 0.91 14.55
C VAL A 169 -3.88 -0.18 14.37
N TYR A 170 -5.15 0.20 14.42
CA TYR A 170 -6.28 -0.62 14.02
C TYR A 170 -6.95 0.04 12.83
N ALA A 171 -6.93 -0.60 11.67
CA ALA A 171 -7.58 -0.11 10.47
C ALA A 171 -8.59 -1.13 9.94
N TRP A 172 -9.86 -0.74 9.84
CA TRP A 172 -10.89 -1.50 9.15
C TRP A 172 -10.96 -1.06 7.70
N ILE A 173 -10.66 -1.99 6.79
CA ILE A 173 -10.86 -1.82 5.35
C ILE A 173 -12.23 -2.37 5.02
N ILE A 174 -13.15 -1.50 4.63
CA ILE A 174 -14.55 -1.85 4.35
C ILE A 174 -14.71 -1.86 2.84
N LEU A 175 -15.18 -2.99 2.30
CA LEU A 175 -15.38 -3.17 0.87
C LEU A 175 -16.86 -3.40 0.58
N GLN A 176 -17.40 -2.62 -0.34
CA GLN A 176 -18.79 -2.71 -0.80
C GLN A 176 -18.86 -2.76 -2.33
N ARG A 177 -19.87 -3.42 -2.86
CA ARG A 177 -20.21 -3.44 -4.29
C ARG A 177 -21.72 -3.25 -4.45
N ASN A 178 -22.13 -2.70 -5.58
CA ASN A 178 -23.55 -2.49 -5.86
C ASN A 178 -24.28 -3.82 -6.04
N ASN A 179 -23.60 -4.85 -6.53
CA ASN A 179 -24.14 -6.21 -6.63
C ASN A 179 -24.13 -6.99 -5.30
N GLY A 180 -23.66 -6.40 -4.20
CA GLY A 180 -23.61 -7.05 -2.88
C GLY A 180 -22.53 -8.12 -2.70
N LEU A 181 -21.71 -8.40 -3.72
CA LEU A 181 -20.61 -9.36 -3.61
C LEU A 181 -19.49 -8.80 -2.74
N LYS A 182 -19.05 -9.59 -1.76
CA LYS A 182 -17.92 -9.27 -0.87
C LYS A 182 -16.59 -9.67 -1.49
N THR A 183 -16.60 -10.74 -2.27
CA THR A 183 -15.43 -11.30 -2.94
C THR A 183 -15.82 -11.61 -4.39
N ALA A 184 -14.99 -11.14 -5.32
CA ALA A 184 -15.16 -11.35 -6.76
C ALA A 184 -13.78 -11.35 -7.44
N LEU A 185 -13.73 -11.93 -8.63
CA LEU A 185 -12.57 -11.73 -9.52
C LEU A 185 -12.76 -10.42 -10.30
N PRO A 186 -11.67 -9.70 -10.58
CA PRO A 186 -11.77 -8.46 -11.32
C PRO A 186 -12.17 -8.75 -12.77
N HIS A 187 -12.99 -7.88 -13.37
CA HIS A 187 -13.23 -7.94 -14.81
C HIS A 187 -11.96 -7.50 -15.54
N ALA A 188 -11.23 -8.46 -16.10
CA ALA A 188 -9.93 -8.25 -16.75
C ALA A 188 -9.80 -9.10 -18.04
N PRO A 189 -10.61 -8.83 -19.07
CA PRO A 189 -10.72 -9.70 -20.26
C PRO A 189 -9.43 -9.82 -21.08
N TYR A 190 -8.52 -8.85 -20.96
CA TYR A 190 -7.23 -8.86 -21.66
C TYR A 190 -6.12 -9.54 -20.86
N TYR A 191 -6.35 -9.85 -19.58
CA TYR A 191 -5.40 -10.54 -18.72
C TYR A 191 -5.71 -12.04 -18.70
N PRO A 192 -4.86 -12.89 -19.31
CA PRO A 192 -5.24 -14.26 -19.65
C PRO A 192 -5.02 -15.27 -18.51
N PHE A 193 -4.71 -14.80 -17.31
CA PHE A 193 -4.39 -15.63 -16.14
C PHE A 193 -5.36 -15.32 -15.00
N HIS A 194 -5.44 -16.25 -14.05
CA HIS A 194 -6.20 -16.03 -12.83
C HIS A 194 -5.62 -14.84 -12.05
N LYS A 195 -6.49 -13.91 -11.62
CA LYS A 195 -6.14 -12.75 -10.81
C LYS A 195 -7.14 -12.60 -9.69
N GLU A 196 -6.69 -12.69 -8.45
CA GLU A 196 -7.48 -12.30 -7.29
C GLU A 196 -7.35 -10.79 -7.04
N GLU A 197 -8.38 -10.19 -6.45
CA GLU A 197 -8.32 -8.81 -5.98
C GLU A 197 -7.64 -8.73 -4.62
N ASN A 198 -6.49 -8.08 -4.56
CA ASN A 198 -5.80 -7.78 -3.31
C ASN A 198 -5.72 -6.27 -3.08
N TYR A 199 -5.57 -5.91 -1.81
CA TYR A 199 -5.47 -4.52 -1.38
C TYR A 199 -4.19 -4.30 -0.60
N TRP A 200 -3.68 -3.08 -0.63
CA TRP A 200 -2.54 -2.65 0.18
C TRP A 200 -2.93 -1.46 1.03
N PHE A 201 -2.92 -1.67 2.34
CA PHE A 201 -3.05 -0.60 3.32
C PHE A 201 -1.67 0.01 3.58
N LEU A 202 -1.52 1.32 3.42
CA LEU A 202 -0.31 2.06 3.75
C LEU A 202 -0.65 3.23 4.69
N LEU A 203 0.02 3.33 5.83
CA LEU A 203 0.04 4.56 6.62
C LEU A 203 1.32 5.32 6.25
N ALA A 204 1.18 6.53 5.71
CA ALA A 204 2.32 7.26 5.19
C ALA A 204 2.21 8.77 5.41
N ASP A 205 3.37 9.42 5.42
CA ASP A 205 3.50 10.86 5.28
C ASP A 205 3.77 11.17 3.80
N SER A 206 2.80 11.81 3.14
CA SER A 206 2.87 12.14 1.72
C SER A 206 3.87 13.26 1.43
N VAL A 207 4.11 14.16 2.39
CA VAL A 207 5.04 15.29 2.25
C VAL A 207 6.47 14.77 2.26
N THR A 208 6.80 13.93 3.23
CA THR A 208 8.15 13.35 3.33
C THR A 208 8.34 12.07 2.52
N ASN A 209 7.28 11.60 1.83
CA ASN A 209 7.29 10.40 0.99
C ASN A 209 7.63 9.11 1.76
N LYS A 210 7.26 9.05 3.04
CA LYS A 210 7.66 7.98 3.99
C LYS A 210 6.48 7.09 4.34
N VAL A 211 6.61 5.78 4.11
CA VAL A 211 5.63 4.77 4.53
C VAL A 211 6.00 4.27 5.94
N TRP A 212 5.13 4.51 6.90
CA TRP A 212 5.31 4.15 8.30
C TRP A 212 4.87 2.71 8.57
N MET A 213 3.78 2.29 7.93
CA MET A 213 3.25 0.94 8.05
C MET A 213 2.64 0.51 6.72
N SER A 214 2.76 -0.78 6.39
CA SER A 214 2.14 -1.37 5.21
C SER A 214 1.62 -2.77 5.51
N ARG A 215 0.46 -3.12 4.96
CA ARG A 215 -0.08 -4.49 5.01
C ARG A 215 -0.80 -4.84 3.72
N LYS A 216 -0.55 -6.05 3.20
CA LYS A 216 -1.38 -6.65 2.16
C LYS A 216 -2.65 -7.19 2.80
N VAL A 217 -3.79 -6.99 2.14
CA VAL A 217 -5.13 -7.35 2.61
C VAL A 217 -5.81 -8.18 1.52
N SER A 218 -6.35 -9.33 1.90
CA SER A 218 -7.13 -10.20 1.02
C SER A 218 -8.53 -10.39 1.59
N PHE A 219 -9.51 -10.43 0.69
CA PHE A 219 -10.91 -10.71 1.03
C PHE A 219 -11.31 -12.17 0.76
N MET A 220 -10.40 -12.98 0.21
CA MET A 220 -10.68 -14.37 -0.18
C MET A 220 -10.92 -15.30 1.01
N ASP A 221 -10.14 -15.16 2.08
CA ASP A 221 -10.22 -16.04 3.26
C ASP A 221 -10.99 -15.37 4.41
N GLU A 222 -12.31 -15.56 4.42
CA GLU A 222 -13.17 -15.05 5.48
C GLU A 222 -12.89 -15.73 6.84
N ALA A 223 -12.57 -17.02 6.86
CA ALA A 223 -12.38 -17.78 8.10
C ALA A 223 -11.14 -17.31 8.86
N SER A 224 -10.01 -17.15 8.17
CA SER A 224 -8.79 -16.59 8.75
C SER A 224 -8.99 -15.14 9.18
N ALA A 225 -9.73 -14.34 8.41
CA ALA A 225 -10.05 -12.97 8.79
C ALA A 225 -10.92 -12.88 10.06
N ILE A 226 -11.91 -13.77 10.22
CA ILE A 226 -12.73 -13.88 11.43
C ILE A 226 -11.85 -14.23 12.63
N SER A 227 -10.97 -15.23 12.49
CA SER A 227 -10.07 -15.66 13.56
C SER A 227 -9.14 -14.52 13.99
N ALA A 228 -8.45 -13.89 13.04
CA ALA A 228 -7.53 -12.78 13.31
C ALA A 228 -8.22 -11.59 13.97
N ALA A 229 -9.40 -11.18 13.47
CA ALA A 229 -10.14 -10.07 14.06
C ALA A 229 -10.67 -10.40 15.47
N SER A 230 -11.09 -11.65 15.71
CA SER A 230 -11.59 -12.08 17.02
C SER A 230 -10.48 -12.05 18.08
N ILE A 231 -9.30 -12.59 17.75
CA ILE A 231 -8.12 -12.59 18.64
C ILE A 231 -7.71 -11.15 18.94
N ALA A 232 -7.53 -10.34 17.90
CA ALA A 232 -7.16 -8.94 18.01
C ALA A 232 -8.09 -8.12 18.90
N MET A 233 -9.40 -8.24 18.69
CA MET A 233 -10.39 -7.47 19.46
C MET A 233 -10.51 -7.98 20.89
N LYS A 234 -10.29 -9.28 21.11
CA LYS A 234 -10.23 -9.85 22.45
C LYS A 234 -9.04 -9.26 23.23
N GLU A 235 -7.83 -9.39 22.69
CA GLU A 235 -6.59 -8.92 23.32
C GLU A 235 -6.63 -7.40 23.57
N ALA A 236 -7.09 -6.62 22.58
CA ALA A 236 -7.20 -5.17 22.70
C ALA A 236 -8.12 -4.75 23.85
N ASN A 237 -9.32 -5.34 23.93
CA ASN A 237 -10.28 -4.95 24.97
C ASN A 237 -9.91 -5.51 26.36
N GLU A 238 -9.29 -6.68 26.43
CA GLU A 238 -8.74 -7.21 27.69
C GLU A 238 -7.62 -6.31 28.24
N SER A 239 -6.71 -5.83 27.37
CA SER A 239 -5.64 -4.90 27.77
C SER A 239 -6.15 -3.55 28.30
N LEU A 240 -7.33 -3.12 27.81
CA LEU A 240 -7.99 -1.89 28.25
C LEU A 240 -8.87 -2.10 29.50
N GLY A 241 -8.92 -3.32 30.05
CA GLY A 241 -9.64 -3.64 31.28
C GLY A 241 -11.17 -3.70 31.13
N PHE A 242 -11.68 -3.93 29.91
CA PHE A 242 -13.11 -4.13 29.69
C PHE A 242 -13.63 -5.41 30.36
N SER A 243 -14.92 -5.43 30.70
CA SER A 243 -15.54 -6.63 31.27
C SER A 243 -15.63 -7.75 30.23
N SER A 244 -15.63 -9.02 30.68
CA SER A 244 -15.77 -10.18 29.77
C SER A 244 -17.01 -10.09 28.86
N LYS A 245 -18.12 -9.50 29.34
CA LYS A 245 -19.32 -9.31 28.52
C LYS A 245 -19.11 -8.30 27.39
N ASP A 246 -18.38 -7.22 27.67
CA ASP A 246 -18.07 -6.18 26.68
C ASP A 246 -17.04 -6.67 25.66
N VAL A 247 -16.05 -7.45 26.11
CA VAL A 247 -15.08 -8.13 25.24
C VAL A 247 -15.82 -9.07 24.27
N ASP A 248 -16.72 -9.93 24.77
CA ASP A 248 -17.50 -10.84 23.93
C ASP A 248 -18.39 -10.09 22.93
N ALA A 249 -18.96 -8.95 23.35
CA ALA A 249 -19.76 -8.10 22.46
C ALA A 249 -18.90 -7.48 21.35
N ALA A 250 -17.71 -6.98 21.67
CA ALA A 250 -16.77 -6.43 20.71
C ALA A 250 -16.28 -7.49 19.70
N VAL A 251 -15.98 -8.71 20.17
CA VAL A 251 -15.63 -9.84 19.31
C VAL A 251 -16.78 -10.18 18.36
N ARG A 252 -18.02 -10.29 18.86
CA ARG A 252 -19.20 -10.53 18.00
C ARG A 252 -19.39 -9.42 16.96
N ALA A 253 -19.22 -8.16 17.35
CA ALA A 253 -19.31 -7.03 16.43
C ALA A 253 -18.23 -7.09 15.33
N ALA A 254 -17.00 -7.45 15.69
CA ALA A 254 -15.89 -7.62 14.75
C ALA A 254 -16.15 -8.76 13.75
N ILE A 255 -16.66 -9.90 14.22
CA ILE A 255 -17.09 -11.00 13.35
C ILE A 255 -18.17 -10.52 12.38
N GLY A 256 -19.15 -9.76 12.87
CA GLY A 256 -20.19 -9.13 12.05
C GLY A 256 -19.60 -8.24 10.96
N LYS A 257 -18.66 -7.36 11.30
CA LYS A 257 -17.93 -6.50 10.34
C LYS A 257 -17.19 -7.32 9.29
N VAL A 258 -16.52 -8.41 9.69
CA VAL A 258 -15.80 -9.27 8.72
C VAL A 258 -16.78 -9.92 7.74
N LYS A 259 -17.87 -10.49 8.26
CA LYS A 259 -18.95 -11.08 7.47
C LYS A 259 -19.67 -10.06 6.60
N SER A 260 -19.65 -8.77 6.92
CA SER A 260 -20.25 -7.73 6.09
C SER A 260 -19.33 -7.20 4.99
N GLY A 261 -18.13 -7.78 4.81
CA GLY A 261 -17.17 -7.33 3.79
C GLY A 261 -16.09 -6.38 4.33
N SER A 262 -15.72 -6.50 5.61
CA SER A 262 -14.61 -5.72 6.18
C SER A 262 -13.40 -6.61 6.50
N ARG A 263 -12.20 -6.04 6.54
CA ARG A 263 -10.99 -6.71 7.00
C ARG A 263 -10.24 -5.81 7.98
N LEU A 264 -9.86 -6.39 9.12
CA LEU A 264 -9.03 -5.70 10.11
C LEU A 264 -7.56 -5.80 9.71
N VAL A 265 -6.90 -4.66 9.69
CA VAL A 265 -5.45 -4.51 9.52
C VAL A 265 -4.89 -3.98 10.82
N MET A 266 -3.84 -4.64 11.31
CA MET A 266 -3.10 -4.22 12.50
C MET A 266 -1.61 -4.12 12.22
N GLY A 267 -0.97 -3.25 12.97
CA GLY A 267 0.47 -3.11 13.01
C GLY A 267 0.89 -2.07 14.03
N THR A 268 2.19 -1.97 14.25
CA THR A 268 2.77 -1.08 15.24
C THR A 268 3.89 -0.25 14.64
N PHE A 269 4.09 0.95 15.18
CA PHE A 269 5.25 1.78 14.88
C PHE A 269 5.66 2.56 16.13
N ARG A 270 6.92 2.99 16.18
CA ARG A 270 7.41 3.82 17.28
C ARG A 270 7.07 5.29 17.01
N ALA A 271 6.42 5.95 17.97
CA ALA A 271 6.07 7.35 17.88
C ALA A 271 7.34 8.21 17.66
N PRO A 272 7.32 9.14 16.69
CA PRO A 272 8.44 10.04 16.41
C PRO A 272 8.59 11.10 17.53
N ARG A 273 9.38 12.15 17.26
CA ARG A 273 9.55 13.28 18.18
C ARG A 273 8.24 14.00 18.47
N GLU A 274 8.22 14.79 19.54
CA GLU A 274 7.09 15.67 19.85
C GLU A 274 6.67 16.52 18.63
N GLY A 275 5.38 16.56 18.33
CA GLY A 275 4.87 17.27 17.17
C GLY A 275 3.50 16.81 16.67
N LYS A 276 2.97 17.54 15.70
CA LYS A 276 1.72 17.21 14.99
C LYS A 276 2.07 16.66 13.61
N TYR A 277 1.61 15.44 13.34
CA TYR A 277 1.84 14.73 12.11
C TYR A 277 0.52 14.58 11.35
N ASN A 278 0.51 15.01 10.09
CA ASN A 278 -0.61 14.82 9.18
C ASN A 278 -0.27 13.64 8.27
N LEU A 279 -0.67 12.45 8.68
CA LEU A 279 -0.49 11.22 7.93
C LEU A 279 -1.71 10.98 7.04
N ILE A 280 -1.55 10.07 6.09
CA ILE A 280 -2.62 9.57 5.23
C ILE A 280 -2.60 8.05 5.29
N ALA A 281 -3.77 7.48 5.60
CA ALA A 281 -4.05 6.07 5.47
C ALA A 281 -4.58 5.81 4.05
N TYR A 282 -3.76 5.18 3.24
CA TYR A 282 -4.09 4.77 1.90
C TYR A 282 -4.60 3.33 1.88
N CYS A 283 -5.60 3.05 1.04
CA CYS A 283 -5.94 1.70 0.63
C CYS A 283 -5.95 1.63 -0.89
N PHE A 284 -5.02 0.87 -1.45
CA PHE A 284 -4.88 0.69 -2.89
C PHE A 284 -5.39 -0.68 -3.32
N CYS A 285 -6.17 -0.75 -4.40
CA CYS A 285 -6.47 -2.00 -5.08
C CYS A 285 -5.32 -2.37 -6.03
N ASP A 286 -4.98 -3.64 -6.21
CA ASP A 286 -3.98 -4.05 -7.20
C ASP A 286 -4.56 -4.42 -8.57
N SER A 287 -5.89 -4.46 -8.70
CA SER A 287 -6.60 -4.95 -9.89
C SER A 287 -7.48 -3.89 -10.57
N TRP A 288 -8.11 -2.99 -9.82
CA TRP A 288 -9.02 -1.97 -10.34
C TRP A 288 -8.37 -0.59 -10.36
N ILE A 289 -8.72 0.22 -11.36
CA ILE A 289 -8.23 1.59 -11.49
C ILE A 289 -9.29 2.55 -10.95
N GLY A 290 -8.89 3.46 -10.05
CA GLY A 290 -9.76 4.52 -9.52
C GLY A 290 -10.62 4.10 -8.31
N CYS A 291 -10.25 3.01 -7.64
CA CYS A 291 -10.88 2.55 -6.40
C CYS A 291 -10.02 2.86 -5.15
N ASP A 292 -8.91 3.57 -5.35
CA ASP A 292 -7.95 3.86 -4.28
C ASP A 292 -8.52 4.94 -3.35
N VAL A 293 -8.30 4.76 -2.04
CA VAL A 293 -8.87 5.63 -0.99
C VAL A 293 -7.78 6.23 -0.16
N GLU A 294 -7.94 7.51 0.18
CA GLU A 294 -7.07 8.26 1.06
C GLU A 294 -7.88 8.77 2.26
N ARG A 295 -7.45 8.44 3.48
CA ARG A 295 -8.05 8.95 4.72
C ARG A 295 -7.01 9.75 5.50
N ALA A 296 -7.27 11.03 5.73
CA ALA A 296 -6.39 11.86 6.55
C ALA A 296 -6.39 11.38 8.01
N VAL A 297 -5.19 11.28 8.60
CA VAL A 297 -4.95 10.84 9.97
C VAL A 297 -4.11 11.90 10.67
N LYS A 298 -4.68 12.54 11.68
CA LYS A 298 -3.96 13.50 12.52
C LYS A 298 -3.40 12.77 13.74
N LEU A 299 -2.09 12.82 13.90
CA LEU A 299 -1.38 12.19 15.01
C LEU A 299 -0.65 13.29 15.80
N GLU A 300 -1.02 13.47 17.07
CA GLU A 300 -0.34 14.40 17.98
C GLU A 300 0.54 13.59 18.93
N VAL A 301 1.84 13.88 18.90
CA VAL A 301 2.84 13.25 19.74
C VAL A 301 3.33 14.26 20.76
N LEU A 302 3.17 13.93 22.03
CA LEU A 302 3.60 14.76 23.16
C LEU A 302 5.06 14.49 23.53
N LYS A 303 5.65 15.41 24.30
CA LYS A 303 7.01 15.29 24.80
C LYS A 303 7.23 13.98 25.55
N GLY A 304 8.33 13.29 25.25
CA GLY A 304 8.68 12.06 25.94
C GLY A 304 8.69 12.21 27.47
N ASN A 305 8.01 11.29 28.16
CA ASN A 305 7.94 11.31 29.60
C ASN A 305 9.32 10.96 30.20
N ARG A 306 9.93 11.87 30.98
CA ARG A 306 11.24 11.62 31.65
C ARG A 306 11.21 10.40 32.59
N ALA A 307 10.01 9.92 32.96
CA ALA A 307 9.81 8.78 33.84
C ALA A 307 10.14 7.41 33.21
N GLY A 308 10.23 7.30 31.88
CA GLY A 308 10.47 6.03 31.17
C GLY A 308 11.93 5.57 31.02
N LYS A 309 12.92 6.31 31.57
CA LYS A 309 14.34 5.94 31.49
C LYS A 309 14.76 4.75 32.38
N ARG A 310 13.85 4.12 33.12
CA ARG A 310 14.12 2.89 33.88
C ARG A 310 13.53 1.69 33.13
N GLY A 311 14.29 1.16 32.17
CA GLY A 311 13.85 -0.04 31.44
C GLY A 311 14.82 -0.53 30.36
N TRP A 312 15.82 0.26 29.99
CA TRP A 312 16.88 -0.21 29.09
C TRP A 312 18.23 0.42 29.45
N ALA A 313 18.65 0.25 30.70
CA ALA A 313 20.08 0.24 30.98
C ALA A 313 20.57 -1.14 30.53
N VAL A 314 21.29 -1.18 29.41
CA VAL A 314 22.18 -2.30 29.11
C VAL A 314 23.08 -2.45 30.32
N GLU A 315 23.05 -3.62 30.93
CA GLU A 315 23.93 -4.01 32.02
C GLU A 315 25.35 -4.16 31.44
N GLU A 316 26.05 -3.04 31.24
CA GLU A 316 27.51 -3.05 31.19
C GLU A 316 27.99 -3.26 32.63
N ARG A 317 28.09 -4.53 33.02
CA ARG A 317 28.75 -4.92 34.24
C ARG A 317 30.25 -4.75 34.00
N ALA A 318 30.75 -3.59 34.45
CA ALA A 318 32.17 -3.30 34.57
C ALA A 318 32.87 -4.41 35.37
N LEU A 319 33.83 -5.07 34.74
CA LEU A 319 34.90 -5.76 35.46
C LEU A 319 35.85 -4.69 36.02
N GLY A 320 36.17 -4.84 37.30
CA GLY A 320 36.81 -3.85 38.14
C GLY A 320 38.21 -3.44 37.69
N LYS A 321 38.54 -2.19 38.04
CA LYS A 321 39.91 -1.70 38.17
C LYS A 321 40.53 -2.34 39.42
N GLU A 322 41.72 -2.90 39.27
CA GLU A 322 42.70 -2.94 40.36
C GLU A 322 43.80 -1.93 40.03
N ASP A 323 44.20 -1.23 41.08
CA ASP A 323 45.13 -0.12 41.14
C ASP A 323 46.57 -0.54 40.82
N VAL A 324 47.32 0.31 40.11
CA VAL A 324 48.77 0.49 40.34
C VAL A 324 49.13 1.96 40.12
N GLU A 325 49.82 2.49 41.12
CA GLU A 325 50.31 3.86 41.29
C GLU A 325 51.31 4.35 40.25
N GLU A 326 51.43 5.68 40.23
CA GLU A 326 52.30 6.54 39.44
C GLU A 326 53.80 6.25 39.61
N GLY A 327 54.54 6.51 38.52
CA GLY A 327 55.99 6.67 38.51
C GLY A 327 56.40 7.39 37.23
N GLU A 328 56.65 8.69 37.34
CA GLU A 328 57.31 9.51 36.33
C GLU A 328 58.75 9.01 36.11
N GLU A 329 59.23 8.94 34.86
CA GLU A 329 60.66 9.14 34.55
C GLU A 329 60.91 9.40 33.05
N GLU A 330 62.04 10.04 32.80
CA GLU A 330 62.36 11.01 31.75
C GLU A 330 62.76 10.44 30.37
N ASP A 331 62.81 11.36 29.40
CA ASP A 331 63.35 11.24 28.05
C ASP A 331 64.77 10.64 27.98
N VAL A 332 65.03 9.75 27.00
CA VAL A 332 66.34 9.67 26.33
C VAL A 332 66.17 9.30 24.84
N ILE A 333 66.68 10.19 24.00
CA ILE A 333 66.88 10.06 22.54
C ILE A 333 67.99 9.03 22.26
N GLN A 334 67.80 8.18 21.24
CA GLN A 334 68.96 7.67 20.50
C GLN A 334 68.64 7.47 19.00
N GLU A 335 69.40 8.21 18.19
CA GLU A 335 69.51 8.12 16.73
C GLU A 335 70.15 6.79 16.30
N GLY A 336 69.85 6.34 15.08
CA GLY A 336 70.51 5.20 14.45
C GLY A 336 69.98 4.94 13.05
N ASP A 337 70.73 5.44 12.08
CA ASP A 337 70.56 5.54 10.63
C ASP A 337 70.38 4.20 9.86
N ASP A 338 69.94 4.35 8.60
CA ASP A 338 70.41 3.64 7.41
C ASP A 338 69.44 2.81 6.52
N HIS A 339 69.50 3.22 5.24
CA HIS A 339 69.21 2.56 3.95
C HIS A 339 67.74 2.42 3.49
N ALA A 340 67.22 3.23 2.55
CA ALA A 340 67.58 3.55 1.15
C ALA A 340 67.04 2.58 0.08
N SER A 341 66.29 3.17 -0.88
CA SER A 341 65.94 2.71 -2.25
C SER A 341 65.08 1.44 -2.38
N ASP A 342 64.11 1.34 -3.29
CA ASP A 342 64.10 1.89 -4.64
C ASP A 342 62.66 2.05 -5.17
N TYR A 343 62.46 3.10 -5.97
CA TYR A 343 61.29 3.32 -6.81
C TYR A 343 61.54 2.62 -8.14
N SER A 344 60.54 1.92 -8.66
CA SER A 344 60.42 1.74 -10.11
C SER A 344 58.95 1.64 -10.49
N ASP A 345 58.41 2.78 -10.91
CA ASP A 345 57.36 2.85 -11.91
C ASP A 345 57.94 2.37 -13.24
N GLU A 346 57.25 1.48 -13.95
CA GLU A 346 57.25 1.49 -15.42
C GLU A 346 55.83 1.24 -15.95
N CYS A 347 55.48 2.07 -16.92
CA CYS A 347 54.23 2.20 -17.64
C CYS A 347 54.09 1.18 -18.77
N GLU A 348 52.85 0.82 -19.12
CA GLU A 348 52.19 1.00 -20.44
C GLU A 348 50.86 0.24 -20.52
#